data_AF-A0A5N6Q541-F1
#
_entry.id   AF-A0A5N6Q541-F1
#
_cell.length_a   1.000
_cell.length_b   1.000
_cell.length_c   1.000
_cell.angle_alpha   90.00
_cell.angle_beta   90.00
_cell.angle_gamma   90.00
#
_symmetry.space_group_name_H-M   'P 1'
#
loop_
_entity.id
_entity.type
_entity.pdbx_description
1 polymer ?
#
loop_
_entity_poly.entity_id
_entity_poly.type
_entity_poly.pdbx_seq_one_letter_code
_entity_poly.pdbx_strand_id
1 'polypeptide(L)'
;MNKQRTPDDHCQDPSLPLLVRSADKLVPKKQSVIMLILYVIRLPLYLPRRATIPMITQEKWCKPFAVVSVVLAPIMLALILNSQQGEMGSKASMVICFVALVIGIALGSCTFACTSCTMAPQKCLFLWHASGFIMSVTWTYITAEELVSLLESLGTIIGMNPSVLGLTVLAWGNSLGDLATNVAMAMHDGPDGARIAITGCYAGPVFNVFVGLGFSFVIACWLDYPKSYLVPADPYLCETVGFLIGGLLWALVVLPNREMRLDRTLGGGLLAIYFCFLFVKIARVVGLIDGSMSNLMETL
;
A
#
# COMPACT_ATOMS: atom_id res chain seq x y z
N MET A 1 4.28 63.10 19.88
CA MET A 1 3.16 62.64 20.74
C MET A 1 2.74 61.27 20.28
N ASN A 2 2.91 60.35 21.22
CA ASN A 2 2.65 58.92 21.16
C ASN A 2 1.13 58.66 21.07
N LYS A 3 0.69 57.69 20.27
CA LYS A 3 -0.52 56.93 20.65
C LYS A 3 -0.37 55.47 20.22
N GLN A 4 -0.14 54.68 21.25
CA GLN A 4 0.02 53.23 21.28
C GLN A 4 -1.12 52.51 20.56
N ARG A 5 -0.75 51.48 19.80
CA ARG A 5 -1.63 50.39 19.39
C ARG A 5 -1.55 49.33 20.50
N THR A 6 -2.57 49.25 21.35
CA THR A 6 -2.76 48.15 22.29
C THR A 6 -3.69 47.08 21.70
N PRO A 7 -3.55 45.83 22.16
CA PRO A 7 -4.04 44.64 21.48
C PRO A 7 -5.27 44.08 22.21
N ASP A 8 -6.42 44.06 21.56
CA ASP A 8 -7.57 43.29 22.03
C ASP A 8 -8.34 42.83 20.80
N ASP A 9 -7.92 41.70 20.24
CA ASP A 9 -8.79 40.90 19.38
C ASP A 9 -9.22 39.68 20.18
N HIS A 10 -10.53 39.61 20.33
CA HIS A 10 -11.26 38.72 21.22
C HIS A 10 -10.86 37.25 21.07
N CYS A 11 -10.49 36.69 22.22
CA CYS A 11 -10.58 35.30 22.65
C CYS A 11 -11.50 34.42 21.76
N GLN A 12 -10.91 33.63 20.87
CA GLN A 12 -11.56 32.47 20.26
C GLN A 12 -11.14 31.23 21.03
N ASP A 13 -12.10 30.68 21.76
CA ASP A 13 -12.00 29.49 22.61
C ASP A 13 -11.31 28.32 21.88
N PRO A 14 -10.16 27.82 22.35
CA PRO A 14 -9.41 26.72 21.71
C PRO A 14 -9.96 25.33 22.08
N SER A 15 -11.11 25.28 22.76
CA SER A 15 -11.74 24.07 23.30
C SER A 15 -12.63 23.31 22.30
N LEU A 16 -12.82 23.82 21.07
CA LEU A 16 -13.54 23.09 20.03
C LEU A 16 -12.59 22.11 19.33
N PRO A 17 -12.80 20.77 19.43
CA PRO A 17 -11.88 19.81 18.84
C PRO A 17 -11.80 20.04 17.32
N LEU A 18 -10.57 20.12 16.80
CA LEU A 18 -10.21 20.22 15.38
C LEU A 18 -10.83 19.13 14.47
N LEU A 19 -11.47 18.12 15.06
CA LEU A 19 -12.37 17.21 14.37
C LEU A 19 -13.57 17.94 13.75
N VAL A 20 -14.17 18.92 14.45
CA VAL A 20 -15.30 19.72 13.93
C VAL A 20 -14.82 20.65 12.82
N ARG A 21 -13.66 21.30 12.99
CA ARG A 21 -13.12 22.24 11.98
C ARG A 21 -12.56 21.54 10.73
N SER A 22 -12.04 20.31 10.87
CA SER A 22 -11.71 19.45 9.72
C SER A 22 -12.96 18.87 9.06
N ALA A 23 -14.01 18.57 9.84
CA ALA A 23 -15.30 18.16 9.29
C ALA A 23 -15.94 19.30 8.48
N ASP A 24 -15.92 20.54 8.98
CA ASP A 24 -16.48 21.71 8.28
C ASP A 24 -15.80 22.00 6.94
N LYS A 25 -14.50 21.70 6.78
CA LYS A 25 -13.80 21.80 5.48
C LYS A 25 -14.00 20.59 4.56
N LEU A 26 -14.51 19.46 5.08
CA LEU A 26 -14.78 18.24 4.32
C LEU A 26 -16.26 18.01 4.03
N VAL A 27 -17.17 18.89 4.47
CA VAL A 27 -18.60 18.80 4.19
C VAL A 27 -18.92 19.66 2.95
N PRO A 28 -18.87 19.10 1.73
CA PRO A 28 -19.51 19.75 0.59
C PRO A 28 -21.01 19.86 0.88
N LYS A 29 -21.54 21.06 0.67
CA LYS A 29 -22.86 21.56 1.11
C LYS A 29 -24.09 20.83 0.54
N LYS A 30 -23.92 19.64 -0.05
CA LYS A 30 -24.99 18.75 -0.54
C LYS A 30 -24.42 17.34 -0.73
N GLN A 31 -24.49 16.47 0.28
CA GLN A 31 -24.08 15.07 0.12
C GLN A 31 -25.26 14.14 -0.12
N SER A 32 -25.10 13.29 -1.14
CA SER A 32 -25.86 12.04 -1.32
C SER A 32 -25.59 11.10 -0.15
N VAL A 33 -26.60 10.36 0.31
CA VAL A 33 -26.51 9.36 1.41
C VAL A 33 -25.30 8.42 1.24
N ILE A 34 -24.93 8.12 -0.01
CA ILE A 34 -23.77 7.29 -0.37
C ILE A 34 -22.45 7.89 0.17
N MET A 35 -22.26 9.20 0.08
CA MET A 35 -21.02 9.86 0.55
C MET A 35 -20.92 9.82 2.08
N LEU A 36 -22.05 9.90 2.79
CA LEU A 36 -22.08 9.78 4.24
C LEU A 36 -21.74 8.36 4.69
N ILE A 37 -22.30 7.34 4.02
CA ILE A 37 -21.99 5.93 4.30
C ILE A 37 -20.50 5.66 4.08
N LEU A 38 -19.93 6.12 2.95
CA LEU A 38 -18.51 5.98 2.66
C LEU A 38 -17.62 6.69 3.70
N TYR A 39 -18.07 7.85 4.20
CA TYR A 39 -17.34 8.57 5.25
C TYR A 39 -17.31 7.78 6.57
N VAL A 40 -18.46 7.25 7.01
CA VAL A 40 -18.56 6.45 8.24
C VAL A 40 -17.71 5.19 8.15
N ILE A 41 -17.70 4.50 7.00
CA ILE A 41 -16.88 3.32 6.76
C ILE A 41 -15.38 3.66 6.77
N ARG A 42 -14.99 4.84 6.29
CA ARG A 42 -13.58 5.27 6.24
C ARG A 42 -13.05 5.74 7.59
N LEU A 43 -13.93 6.22 8.47
CA LEU A 43 -13.60 6.79 9.77
C LEU A 43 -12.72 5.88 10.67
N PRO A 44 -13.02 4.58 10.87
CA PRO A 44 -12.22 3.70 11.72
C PRO A 44 -10.78 3.48 11.20
N LEU A 45 -10.56 3.58 9.89
CA LEU A 45 -9.22 3.50 9.28
C LEU A 45 -8.53 4.87 9.24
N TYR A 46 -9.29 5.94 9.07
CA TYR A 46 -8.77 7.29 8.94
C TYR A 46 -8.24 7.87 10.25
N LEU A 47 -8.96 7.66 11.37
CA LEU A 47 -8.61 8.26 12.66
C LEU A 47 -7.29 7.72 13.24
N PRO A 48 -7.06 6.39 13.34
CA PRO A 48 -5.80 5.86 13.86
C PRO A 48 -4.62 6.22 12.95
N ARG A 49 -4.83 6.22 11.63
CA ARG A 49 -3.81 6.66 10.65
C ARG A 49 -3.42 8.11 10.84
N ARG A 50 -4.40 9.00 11.04
CA ARG A 50 -4.14 10.41 11.31
C ARG A 50 -3.51 10.63 12.69
N ALA A 51 -3.81 9.77 13.66
CA ALA A 51 -3.26 9.85 15.00
C ALA A 51 -1.81 9.37 15.09
N THR A 52 -1.33 8.55 14.16
CA THR A 52 0.01 7.93 14.17
C THR A 52 0.96 8.54 13.15
N ILE A 53 0.47 9.07 12.03
CA ILE A 53 1.31 9.74 11.04
C ILE A 53 1.50 11.21 11.40
N PRO A 54 2.71 11.64 11.75
CA PRO A 54 3.00 13.03 12.03
C PRO A 54 2.85 13.93 10.79
N MET A 55 1.91 14.87 10.82
CA MET A 55 1.67 15.83 9.72
C MET A 55 2.26 17.22 10.04
N ILE A 56 3.28 17.64 9.27
CA ILE A 56 4.06 18.88 9.52
C ILE A 56 3.61 20.05 8.62
N THR A 57 2.61 19.87 7.75
CA THR A 57 2.13 20.96 6.88
C THR A 57 1.49 22.09 7.70
N GLN A 58 1.95 23.33 7.53
CA GLN A 58 1.48 24.49 8.31
C GLN A 58 -0.04 24.68 8.30
N GLU A 59 -0.71 24.34 7.19
CA GLU A 59 -2.16 24.48 7.04
C GLU A 59 -2.98 23.50 7.91
N LYS A 60 -2.38 22.38 8.33
CA LYS A 60 -3.05 21.30 9.07
C LYS A 60 -2.37 20.99 10.41
N TRP A 61 -1.48 21.88 10.86
CA TRP A 61 -0.68 21.68 12.06
C TRP A 61 -1.52 21.73 13.32
N CYS A 62 -1.35 20.72 14.19
CA CYS A 62 -1.96 20.68 15.51
C CYS A 62 -0.98 20.06 16.51
N LYS A 63 -0.55 20.83 17.51
CA LYS A 63 0.34 20.36 18.59
C LYS A 63 -0.13 19.06 19.28
N PRO A 64 -1.41 18.87 19.66
CA PRO A 64 -1.82 17.63 20.34
C PRO A 64 -1.72 16.40 19.43
N PHE A 65 -2.06 16.53 18.14
CA PHE A 65 -1.93 15.42 17.19
C PHE A 65 -0.47 15.05 16.92
N ALA A 66 0.41 16.06 16.86
CA ALA A 66 1.84 15.84 16.73
C ALA A 66 2.40 15.04 17.92
N VAL A 67 2.05 15.41 19.16
CA VAL A 67 2.49 14.69 20.37
C VAL A 67 1.89 13.28 20.43
N VAL A 68 0.60 13.12 20.13
CA VAL A 68 -0.06 11.79 20.09
C VAL A 68 0.61 10.89 19.06
N SER A 69 0.95 11.40 17.87
CA SER A 69 1.62 10.62 16.84
C SER A 69 2.98 10.10 17.25
N VAL A 70 3.77 10.92 17.95
CA VAL A 70 5.11 10.54 18.42
C VAL A 70 5.03 9.51 19.56
N VAL A 71 4.01 9.59 20.42
CA VAL A 71 3.78 8.61 21.50
C VAL A 71 3.29 7.28 20.94
N LEU A 72 2.34 7.33 20.00
CA LEU A 72 1.65 6.13 19.50
C LEU A 72 2.49 5.35 18.48
N ALA A 73 3.39 6.03 17.76
CA ALA A 73 4.25 5.44 16.74
C ALA A 73 5.11 4.24 17.27
N PRO A 74 5.94 4.38 18.33
CA PRO A 74 6.72 3.27 18.86
C PRO A 74 5.87 2.11 19.38
N ILE A 75 4.72 2.42 20.00
CA ILE A 75 3.78 1.42 20.53
C ILE A 75 3.22 0.57 19.40
N MET A 76 2.75 1.22 18.33
CA MET A 76 2.21 0.53 17.15
C MET A 76 3.28 -0.35 16.49
N LEU A 77 4.50 0.13 16.35
CA LEU A 77 5.60 -0.65 15.78
C LEU A 77 5.94 -1.87 16.65
N ALA A 78 5.96 -1.71 17.98
CA ALA A 78 6.22 -2.78 18.91
C ALA A 78 5.14 -3.88 18.86
N LEU A 79 3.87 -3.51 18.71
CA LEU A 79 2.77 -4.47 18.56
C LEU A 79 2.93 -5.32 17.30
N ILE A 80 3.31 -4.70 16.18
CA ILE A 80 3.55 -5.42 14.92
C ILE A 80 4.72 -6.37 15.05
N LEU A 81 5.87 -5.90 15.53
CA LEU A 81 7.05 -6.74 15.71
C LEU A 81 6.77 -7.95 16.61
N ASN A 82 6.01 -7.71 17.68
CA ASN A 82 5.59 -8.75 18.61
C ASN A 82 4.63 -9.77 17.98
N SER A 83 3.73 -9.34 17.09
CA SER A 83 2.84 -10.25 16.35
C SER A 83 3.60 -11.16 15.38
N GLN A 84 4.66 -10.66 14.74
CA GLN A 84 5.43 -11.40 13.74
C GLN A 84 6.39 -12.42 14.37
N GLN A 85 6.80 -12.21 15.62
CA GLN A 85 7.81 -13.04 16.29
C GLN A 85 7.30 -14.33 16.94
N GLY A 86 6.05 -14.74 16.62
CA GLY A 86 5.50 -16.12 16.62
C GLY A 86 5.61 -17.03 17.86
N GLU A 87 6.71 -16.98 18.61
CA GLU A 87 7.03 -17.85 19.74
C GLU A 87 7.94 -17.13 20.77
N MET A 88 7.90 -15.81 20.86
CA MET A 88 8.54 -15.13 22.00
C MET A 88 7.73 -15.39 23.27
N GLY A 89 8.38 -15.97 24.28
CA GLY A 89 7.74 -16.21 25.58
C GLY A 89 7.05 -14.95 26.10
N SER A 90 5.87 -15.09 26.70
CA SER A 90 4.98 -14.00 27.18
C SER A 90 5.71 -12.84 27.88
N LYS A 91 6.85 -13.11 28.52
CA LYS A 91 7.72 -12.12 29.16
C LYS A 91 8.44 -11.19 28.18
N ALA A 92 9.01 -11.70 27.08
CA ALA A 92 9.74 -10.89 26.09
C ALA A 92 8.80 -9.92 25.35
N SER A 93 7.63 -10.41 24.96
CA SER A 93 6.52 -9.65 24.41
C SER A 93 6.13 -8.44 25.28
N MET A 94 5.93 -8.69 26.58
CA MET A 94 5.59 -7.63 27.55
C MET A 94 6.72 -6.61 27.73
N VAL A 95 7.98 -7.06 27.72
CA VAL A 95 9.16 -6.18 27.82
C VAL A 95 9.27 -5.26 26.59
N ILE A 96 9.09 -5.78 25.37
CA ILE A 96 9.15 -4.99 24.14
C ILE A 96 8.08 -3.88 24.15
N CYS A 97 6.84 -4.23 24.51
CA CYS A 97 5.75 -3.26 24.64
C CYS A 97 6.03 -2.19 25.72
N PHE A 98 6.58 -2.60 26.88
CA PHE A 98 6.90 -1.67 27.95
C PHE A 98 8.02 -0.70 27.56
N VAL A 99 9.09 -1.19 26.93
CA VAL A 99 10.18 -0.35 26.43
C VAL A 99 9.67 0.64 25.38
N ALA A 100 8.85 0.18 24.44
CA ALA A 100 8.25 1.05 23.42
C ALA A 100 7.34 2.13 24.01
N LEU A 101 6.57 1.80 25.06
CA LEU A 101 5.75 2.76 25.80
C LEU A 101 6.61 3.84 26.47
N VAL A 102 7.68 3.43 27.17
CA VAL A 102 8.61 4.36 27.83
C VAL A 102 9.28 5.29 26.81
N ILE A 103 9.75 4.74 25.68
CA ILE A 103 10.34 5.52 24.59
C ILE A 103 9.31 6.49 24.01
N GLY A 104 8.08 6.02 23.74
CA GLY A 104 6.99 6.86 23.23
C GLY A 104 6.65 8.02 24.16
N ILE A 105 6.55 7.78 25.46
CA ILE A 105 6.28 8.82 26.47
C ILE A 105 7.45 9.81 26.57
N ALA A 106 8.70 9.33 26.54
CA ALA A 106 9.88 10.20 26.59
C ALA A 106 9.96 11.11 25.35
N LEU A 107 9.76 10.56 24.15
CA LEU A 107 9.74 11.32 22.90
C LEU A 107 8.53 12.27 22.83
N GLY A 108 7.36 11.83 23.29
CA GLY A 108 6.16 12.67 23.40
C GLY A 108 6.34 13.85 24.35
N SER A 109 6.95 13.61 25.51
CA SER A 109 7.23 14.66 26.50
C SER A 109 8.27 15.66 25.98
N CYS A 110 9.32 15.16 25.31
CA CYS A 110 10.33 15.99 24.64
C CYS A 110 9.70 16.85 23.54
N THR A 111 8.87 16.28 22.68
CA THR A 111 8.20 17.03 21.61
C THR A 111 7.19 18.05 22.15
N PHE A 112 6.49 17.74 23.24
CA PHE A 112 5.61 18.69 23.93
C PHE A 112 6.38 19.89 24.49
N ALA A 113 7.56 19.66 25.07
CA ALA A 113 8.43 20.69 25.64
C ALA A 113 9.14 21.52 24.56
N CYS A 114 9.58 20.89 23.46
CA CYS A 114 10.38 21.55 22.42
C CYS A 114 9.55 22.23 21.32
N THR A 115 8.23 21.97 21.23
CA THR A 115 7.39 22.46 20.14
C THR A 115 6.40 23.53 20.60
N SER A 116 6.45 24.71 19.98
CA SER A 116 5.49 25.79 20.21
C SER A 116 4.11 25.48 19.61
N CYS A 117 3.04 26.00 20.21
CA CYS A 117 1.67 25.72 19.77
C CYS A 117 1.31 26.32 18.40
N THR A 118 2.09 27.30 17.94
CA THR A 118 1.73 28.20 16.82
C THR A 118 2.54 27.98 15.55
N MET A 119 3.71 27.32 15.61
CA MET A 119 4.55 27.09 14.43
C MET A 119 4.99 25.64 14.35
N ALA A 120 5.00 25.11 13.12
CA ALA A 120 5.59 23.80 12.84
C ALA A 120 7.08 23.80 13.24
N PRO A 121 7.59 22.69 13.80
CA PRO A 121 8.98 22.60 14.24
C PRO A 121 9.94 22.82 13.06
N GLN A 122 10.73 23.89 13.11
CA GLN A 122 11.74 24.20 12.09
C GLN A 122 13.11 23.55 12.37
N LYS A 123 13.29 23.00 13.58
CA LYS A 123 14.46 22.22 13.95
C LYS A 123 14.19 20.74 13.74
N CYS A 124 15.17 20.00 13.23
CA CYS A 124 15.06 18.56 12.94
C CYS A 124 13.91 18.16 11.99
N LEU A 125 13.65 18.97 10.95
CA LEU A 125 12.66 18.66 9.91
C LEU A 125 12.85 17.28 9.29
N PHE A 126 14.11 16.88 9.09
CA PHE A 126 14.45 15.55 8.58
C PHE A 126 13.85 14.42 9.43
N LEU A 127 13.95 14.50 10.77
CA LEU A 127 13.41 13.46 11.66
C LEU A 127 11.89 13.38 11.59
N TRP A 128 11.23 14.52 11.42
CA TRP A 128 9.77 14.60 11.27
C TRP A 128 9.29 14.01 9.94
N HIS A 129 10.01 14.26 8.85
CA HIS A 129 9.71 13.62 7.56
C HIS A 129 10.04 12.12 7.58
N ALA A 130 11.15 11.72 8.20
CA ALA A 130 11.53 10.33 8.35
C ALA A 130 10.53 9.53 9.20
N SER A 131 10.05 10.08 10.32
CA SER A 131 9.03 9.43 11.15
C SER A 131 7.68 9.30 10.44
N GLY A 132 7.28 10.34 9.70
CA GLY A 132 6.08 10.30 8.84
C GLY A 132 6.19 9.23 7.74
N PHE A 133 7.36 9.12 7.12
CA PHE A 133 7.63 8.08 6.12
C PHE A 133 7.57 6.68 6.72
N ILE A 134 8.27 6.43 7.83
CA ILE A 134 8.26 5.11 8.52
C ILE A 134 6.84 4.71 8.88
N MET A 135 6.07 5.62 9.50
CA MET A 135 4.67 5.34 9.85
C MET A 135 3.79 5.08 8.62
N SER A 136 4.03 5.77 7.50
CA SER A 136 3.33 5.51 6.25
C SER A 136 3.63 4.10 5.70
N VAL A 137 4.89 3.66 5.77
CA VAL A 137 5.28 2.30 5.39
C VAL A 137 4.62 1.28 6.30
N THR A 138 4.62 1.50 7.62
CA THR A 138 3.95 0.63 8.59
C THR A 138 2.45 0.50 8.32
N TRP A 139 1.76 1.59 8.01
CA TRP A 139 0.34 1.55 7.64
C TRP A 139 0.08 0.80 6.34
N THR A 140 0.96 0.95 5.36
CA THR A 140 0.88 0.22 4.10
C THR A 140 1.04 -1.28 4.36
N TYR A 141 1.98 -1.67 5.22
CA TYR A 141 2.18 -3.05 5.64
C TYR A 141 0.93 -3.65 6.30
N ILE A 142 0.38 -3.02 7.34
CA ILE A 142 -0.84 -3.53 8.02
C ILE A 142 -1.99 -3.65 7.03
N THR A 143 -2.19 -2.63 6.18
CA THR A 143 -3.28 -2.64 5.21
C THR A 143 -3.12 -3.79 4.21
N ALA A 144 -1.89 -4.08 3.78
CA ALA A 144 -1.60 -5.19 2.88
C ALA A 144 -1.81 -6.55 3.56
N GLU A 145 -1.37 -6.71 4.80
CA GLU A 145 -1.53 -7.95 5.58
C GLU A 145 -3.00 -8.28 5.82
N GLU A 146 -3.78 -7.30 6.30
CA GLU A 146 -5.23 -7.45 6.50
C GLU A 146 -5.95 -7.73 5.18
N LEU A 147 -5.57 -7.06 4.08
CA LEU A 147 -6.15 -7.30 2.76
C LEU A 147 -5.92 -8.75 2.30
N VAL A 148 -4.70 -9.27 2.47
CA VAL A 148 -4.36 -10.66 2.11
C VAL A 148 -5.13 -11.65 2.99
N SER A 149 -5.21 -11.41 4.31
CA SER A 149 -5.98 -12.26 5.23
C SER A 149 -7.48 -12.30 4.91
N LEU A 150 -8.07 -11.16 4.55
CA LEU A 150 -9.45 -11.08 4.09
C LEU A 150 -9.67 -11.83 2.77
N LEU A 151 -8.69 -11.80 1.86
CA LEU A 151 -8.78 -12.59 0.63
C LEU A 151 -8.63 -14.08 0.87
N GLU A 152 -7.76 -14.49 1.77
CA GLU A 152 -7.58 -15.90 2.15
C GLU A 152 -8.84 -16.48 2.79
N SER A 153 -9.45 -15.73 3.71
CA SER A 153 -10.74 -16.10 4.32
C SER A 153 -11.87 -16.14 3.28
N LEU A 154 -11.91 -15.17 2.36
CA LEU A 154 -12.86 -15.19 1.25
C LEU A 154 -12.65 -16.39 0.32
N GLY A 155 -11.40 -16.74 0.01
CA GLY A 155 -11.06 -17.94 -0.76
C GLY A 155 -11.55 -19.22 -0.09
N THR A 156 -11.38 -19.31 1.23
CA THR A 156 -11.88 -20.44 2.03
C THR A 156 -13.41 -20.54 1.97
N ILE A 157 -14.14 -19.42 2.00
CA ILE A 157 -15.61 -19.39 1.92
C ILE A 157 -16.11 -19.80 0.53
N ILE A 158 -15.44 -19.32 -0.53
CA ILE A 158 -15.84 -19.58 -1.93
C ILE A 158 -15.34 -20.97 -2.41
N GLY A 159 -14.42 -21.61 -1.68
CA GLY A 159 -13.79 -22.86 -2.08
C GLY A 159 -12.71 -22.69 -3.15
N MET A 160 -12.12 -21.49 -3.23
CA MET A 160 -11.08 -21.14 -4.18
C MET A 160 -9.71 -21.03 -3.50
N ASN A 161 -8.66 -21.48 -4.19
CA ASN A 161 -7.29 -21.34 -3.69
C ASN A 161 -6.91 -19.83 -3.56
N PRO A 162 -6.45 -19.37 -2.38
CA PRO A 162 -5.98 -18.00 -2.16
C PRO A 162 -4.98 -17.50 -3.20
N SER A 163 -4.11 -18.37 -3.73
CA SER A 163 -3.17 -18.05 -4.81
C SER A 163 -3.87 -17.47 -6.03
N VAL A 164 -5.04 -18.00 -6.40
CA VAL A 164 -5.77 -17.54 -7.59
C VAL A 164 -6.44 -16.20 -7.34
N LEU A 165 -6.99 -15.98 -6.15
CA LEU A 165 -7.55 -14.69 -5.74
C LEU A 165 -6.45 -13.61 -5.67
N GLY A 166 -5.25 -13.98 -5.22
CA GLY A 166 -4.08 -13.09 -5.24
C GLY A 166 -3.64 -12.75 -6.67
N LEU A 167 -3.55 -13.73 -7.55
CA LEU A 167 -3.16 -13.53 -8.96
C LEU A 167 -4.21 -12.78 -9.79
N THR A 168 -5.45 -12.67 -9.31
CA THR A 168 -6.54 -11.98 -10.03
C THR A 168 -6.95 -10.70 -9.33
N VAL A 169 -7.68 -10.80 -8.22
CA VAL A 169 -8.29 -9.66 -7.53
C VAL A 169 -7.23 -8.71 -6.97
N LEU A 170 -6.17 -9.21 -6.30
CA LEU A 170 -5.09 -8.33 -5.81
C LEU A 170 -4.30 -7.74 -6.97
N ALA A 171 -3.94 -8.56 -7.95
CA ALA A 171 -3.17 -8.11 -9.12
C ALA A 171 -3.91 -7.02 -9.92
N TRP A 172 -5.23 -7.18 -10.10
CA TRP A 172 -6.09 -6.16 -10.71
C TRP A 172 -6.19 -4.91 -9.86
N GLY A 173 -6.41 -5.06 -8.55
CA GLY A 173 -6.47 -3.94 -7.61
C GLY A 173 -5.22 -3.07 -7.65
N ASN A 174 -4.04 -3.71 -7.70
CA ASN A 174 -2.76 -3.01 -7.81
C ASN A 174 -2.58 -2.29 -9.16
N SER A 175 -3.08 -2.87 -10.26
CA SER A 175 -2.83 -2.35 -11.62
C SER A 175 -3.95 -1.47 -12.18
N LEU A 176 -5.12 -1.40 -11.53
CA LEU A 176 -6.28 -0.66 -12.04
C LEU A 176 -6.05 0.86 -12.05
N GLY A 177 -5.40 1.40 -11.02
CA GLY A 177 -5.03 2.81 -10.96
C GLY A 177 -4.02 3.19 -12.05
N ASP A 178 -3.02 2.33 -12.24
CA ASP A 178 -2.04 2.47 -13.31
C ASP A 178 -2.71 2.40 -14.68
N LEU A 179 -3.64 1.45 -14.90
CA LEU A 179 -4.40 1.35 -16.14
C LEU A 179 -5.17 2.65 -16.44
N ALA A 180 -5.90 3.19 -15.46
CA ALA A 180 -6.66 4.43 -15.65
C ALA A 180 -5.75 5.61 -16.01
N THR A 181 -4.60 5.72 -15.33
CA THR A 181 -3.62 6.80 -15.56
C THR A 181 -2.94 6.65 -16.92
N ASN A 182 -2.52 5.44 -17.28
CA ASN A 182 -1.87 5.13 -18.55
C ASN A 182 -2.81 5.32 -19.75
N VAL A 183 -4.09 4.96 -19.60
CA VAL A 183 -5.12 5.25 -20.61
C VAL A 183 -5.34 6.75 -20.75
N ALA A 184 -5.43 7.49 -19.64
CA ALA A 184 -5.59 8.94 -19.69
C ALA A 184 -4.41 9.62 -20.41
N MET A 185 -3.17 9.25 -20.08
CA MET A 185 -1.97 9.76 -20.76
C MET A 185 -1.96 9.41 -22.25
N ALA A 186 -2.32 8.18 -22.62
CA ALA A 186 -2.38 7.76 -24.01
C ALA A 186 -3.47 8.49 -24.82
N MET A 187 -4.59 8.87 -24.17
CA MET A 187 -5.70 9.58 -24.83
C MET A 187 -5.45 11.09 -24.95
N HIS A 188 -4.84 11.72 -23.94
CA HIS A 188 -4.71 13.18 -23.87
C HIS A 188 -3.37 13.71 -24.37
N ASP A 189 -2.27 12.97 -24.16
CA ASP A 189 -0.91 13.42 -24.48
C ASP A 189 -0.36 12.79 -25.78
N GLY A 190 -1.25 12.16 -26.56
CA GLY A 190 -0.95 11.63 -27.89
C GLY A 190 0.17 10.57 -27.90
N PRO A 191 1.02 10.54 -28.95
CA PRO A 191 2.05 9.50 -29.10
C PRO A 191 3.16 9.60 -28.04
N ASP A 192 3.46 10.80 -27.52
CA ASP A 192 4.44 10.99 -26.46
C ASP A 192 3.89 10.49 -25.11
N GLY A 193 2.62 10.78 -24.83
CA GLY A 193 1.87 10.20 -23.71
C GLY A 193 1.86 8.68 -23.70
N ALA A 194 1.59 8.07 -24.87
CA ALA A 194 1.60 6.62 -25.02
C ALA A 194 2.99 6.00 -24.75
N ARG A 195 4.08 6.69 -25.12
CA ARG A 195 5.46 6.26 -24.82
C ARG A 195 5.78 6.34 -23.33
N ILE A 196 5.29 7.37 -22.64
CA ILE A 196 5.43 7.49 -21.19
C ILE A 196 4.62 6.38 -20.49
N ALA A 197 3.39 6.16 -20.93
CA ALA A 197 2.50 5.13 -20.40
C ALA A 197 3.09 3.71 -20.52
N ILE A 198 3.60 3.33 -21.71
CA ILE A 198 4.22 2.01 -21.89
C ILE A 198 5.49 1.86 -21.02
N THR A 199 6.28 2.93 -20.90
CA THR A 199 7.49 2.91 -20.06
C THR A 199 7.11 2.67 -18.60
N GLY A 200 6.08 3.35 -18.10
CA GLY A 200 5.55 3.14 -16.74
C GLY A 200 5.01 1.73 -16.52
N CYS A 201 4.21 1.21 -17.47
CA CYS A 201 3.65 -0.15 -17.42
C CYS A 201 4.71 -1.26 -17.33
N TYR A 202 5.89 -1.06 -17.91
CA TYR A 202 6.99 -2.03 -17.81
C TYR A 202 7.87 -1.76 -16.59
N ALA A 203 8.27 -0.50 -16.37
CA ALA A 203 9.20 -0.15 -15.30
C ALA A 203 8.66 -0.49 -13.91
N GLY A 204 7.36 -0.27 -13.66
CA GLY A 204 6.73 -0.56 -12.36
C GLY A 204 6.81 -2.05 -11.97
N PRO A 205 6.22 -2.97 -12.75
CA PRO A 205 6.31 -4.40 -12.47
C PRO A 205 7.74 -4.94 -12.45
N VAL A 206 8.62 -4.46 -13.33
CA VAL A 206 10.04 -4.84 -13.34
C VAL A 206 10.71 -4.44 -12.02
N PHE A 207 10.51 -3.20 -11.56
CA PHE A 207 11.02 -2.73 -10.28
C PHE A 207 10.48 -3.56 -9.10
N ASN A 208 9.18 -3.86 -9.10
CA ASN A 208 8.55 -4.67 -8.04
C ASN A 208 9.12 -6.10 -7.97
N VAL A 209 9.44 -6.71 -9.11
CA VAL A 209 10.08 -8.05 -9.12
C VAL A 209 11.53 -7.98 -8.65
N PHE A 210 12.34 -7.04 -9.16
CA PHE A 210 13.75 -6.97 -8.79
C PHE A 210 13.96 -6.51 -7.35
N VAL A 211 13.32 -5.40 -6.96
CA VAL A 211 13.52 -4.78 -5.65
C VAL A 211 12.57 -5.36 -4.62
N GLY A 212 11.30 -5.57 -4.94
CA GLY A 212 10.34 -6.16 -4.01
C GLY A 212 10.66 -7.64 -3.77
N LEU A 213 10.38 -8.48 -4.77
CA LEU A 213 10.55 -9.92 -4.64
C LEU A 213 12.02 -10.33 -4.43
N GLY A 214 12.94 -9.77 -5.20
CA GLY A 214 14.37 -10.11 -5.12
C GLY A 214 15.00 -9.78 -3.77
N PHE A 215 14.77 -8.59 -3.23
CA PHE A 215 15.30 -8.21 -1.92
C PHE A 215 14.64 -9.00 -0.78
N SER A 216 13.33 -9.25 -0.87
CA SER A 216 12.61 -10.10 0.08
C SER A 216 13.19 -11.51 0.13
N PHE A 217 13.52 -12.12 -1.02
CA PHE A 217 14.17 -13.44 -1.04
C PHE A 217 15.57 -13.41 -0.44
N VAL A 218 16.36 -12.37 -0.70
CA VAL A 218 17.69 -12.23 -0.07
C VAL A 218 17.57 -12.20 1.45
N ILE A 219 16.63 -11.44 2.00
CA ILE A 219 16.38 -11.40 3.44
C ILE A 219 15.89 -12.75 3.95
N ALA A 220 14.94 -13.40 3.28
CA ALA A 220 14.42 -14.70 3.69
C ALA A 220 15.52 -15.76 3.74
N CYS A 221 16.36 -15.85 2.70
CA CYS A 221 17.49 -16.76 2.67
C CYS A 221 18.54 -16.41 3.74
N TRP A 222 18.74 -15.13 4.05
CA TRP A 222 19.66 -14.70 5.11
C TRP A 222 19.16 -15.15 6.49
N LEU A 223 17.86 -15.02 6.76
CA LEU A 223 17.26 -15.38 8.05
C LEU A 223 17.21 -16.90 8.28
N ASP A 224 17.01 -17.69 7.22
CA ASP A 224 16.92 -19.16 7.31
C ASP A 224 18.28 -19.87 7.19
N TYR A 225 19.37 -19.13 6.96
CA TYR A 225 20.72 -19.70 6.87
C TYR A 225 21.08 -20.47 8.16
N PRO A 226 21.57 -21.73 8.07
CA PRO A 226 22.12 -22.43 6.90
C PRO A 226 21.13 -23.33 6.13
N LYS A 227 19.84 -23.33 6.46
CA LYS A 227 18.85 -24.16 5.76
C LYS A 227 18.48 -23.52 4.41
N SER A 228 18.18 -24.35 3.41
CA SER A 228 17.70 -23.85 2.12
C SER A 228 16.23 -23.43 2.24
N TYR A 229 15.93 -22.22 1.78
CA TYR A 229 14.54 -21.75 1.67
C TYR A 229 13.81 -22.56 0.59
N LEU A 230 12.82 -23.35 0.98
CA LEU A 230 12.00 -24.15 0.06
C LEU A 230 10.88 -23.27 -0.49
N VAL A 231 10.97 -22.89 -1.76
CA VAL A 231 9.88 -22.20 -2.46
C VAL A 231 8.76 -23.22 -2.71
N PRO A 232 7.53 -22.99 -2.20
CA PRO A 232 6.41 -23.87 -2.48
C PRO A 232 6.17 -23.95 -3.99
N ALA A 233 6.23 -25.16 -4.54
CA ALA A 233 5.95 -25.38 -5.96
C ALA A 233 4.44 -25.32 -6.18
N ASP A 234 3.95 -24.19 -6.67
CA ASP A 234 2.57 -24.08 -7.13
C ASP A 234 2.53 -24.32 -8.66
N PRO A 235 1.88 -25.39 -9.16
CA PRO A 235 1.75 -25.65 -10.59
C PRO A 235 1.06 -24.49 -11.35
N TYR A 236 0.26 -23.66 -10.67
CA TYR A 236 -0.35 -22.47 -11.25
C TYR A 236 0.66 -21.34 -11.51
N LEU A 237 1.80 -21.34 -10.82
CA LEU A 237 2.86 -20.33 -10.96
C LEU A 237 3.58 -20.48 -12.30
N CYS A 238 3.94 -21.71 -12.69
CA CYS A 238 4.58 -22.01 -13.98
C CYS A 238 3.69 -21.56 -15.15
N GLU A 239 2.38 -21.81 -15.06
CA GLU A 239 1.41 -21.36 -16.07
C GLU A 239 1.40 -19.84 -16.19
N THR A 240 1.36 -19.10 -15.07
CA THR A 240 1.37 -17.63 -15.05
C THR A 240 2.66 -17.06 -15.64
N VAL A 241 3.82 -17.63 -15.25
CA VAL A 241 5.12 -17.23 -15.80
C VAL A 241 5.19 -17.52 -17.31
N GLY A 242 4.61 -18.64 -17.77
CA GLY A 242 4.51 -18.96 -19.19
C GLY A 242 3.76 -17.90 -19.99
N PHE A 243 2.58 -17.46 -19.52
CA PHE A 243 1.82 -16.39 -20.17
C PHE A 243 2.55 -15.03 -20.14
N LEU A 244 3.25 -14.72 -19.03
CA LEU A 244 4.08 -13.52 -18.92
C LEU A 244 5.20 -13.52 -19.98
N ILE A 245 5.95 -14.63 -20.08
CA ILE A 245 7.02 -14.79 -21.08
C ILE A 245 6.42 -14.72 -22.48
N GLY A 246 5.28 -15.35 -22.73
CA GLY A 246 4.58 -15.27 -24.02
C GLY A 246 4.21 -13.84 -24.42
N GLY A 247 3.68 -13.05 -23.48
CA GLY A 247 3.39 -11.62 -23.70
C GLY A 247 4.65 -10.80 -23.97
N LEU A 248 5.75 -11.08 -23.26
CA LEU A 248 7.02 -10.38 -23.46
C LEU A 248 7.68 -10.75 -24.80
N LEU A 249 7.62 -12.02 -25.20
CA LEU A 249 8.10 -12.49 -26.51
C LEU A 249 7.26 -11.89 -27.64
N TRP A 250 5.94 -11.82 -27.49
CA TRP A 250 5.06 -11.14 -28.45
C TRP A 250 5.48 -9.68 -28.64
N ALA A 251 5.69 -8.95 -27.55
CA ALA A 251 6.18 -7.58 -27.61
C ALA A 251 7.56 -7.50 -28.27
N LEU A 252 8.49 -8.38 -27.90
CA LEU A 252 9.85 -8.41 -28.43
C LEU A 252 9.91 -8.71 -29.94
N VAL A 253 8.98 -9.51 -30.48
CA VAL A 253 8.92 -9.82 -31.92
C VAL A 253 8.18 -8.74 -32.71
N VAL A 254 7.06 -8.24 -32.19
CA VAL A 254 6.22 -7.28 -32.92
C VAL A 254 6.84 -5.89 -32.95
N LEU A 255 7.48 -5.44 -31.87
CA LEU A 255 8.00 -4.08 -31.75
C LEU A 255 9.13 -3.78 -32.77
N PRO A 256 10.15 -4.64 -32.95
CA PRO A 256 11.18 -4.42 -33.97
C PRO A 256 10.63 -4.53 -35.40
N ASN A 257 9.71 -5.47 -35.64
CA ASN A 257 9.06 -5.66 -36.94
C ASN A 257 8.17 -4.49 -37.37
N ARG A 258 7.86 -3.56 -36.46
CA ARG A 258 7.04 -2.36 -36.69
C ARG A 258 7.82 -1.06 -36.47
N GLU A 259 9.14 -1.09 -36.68
CA GLU A 259 10.02 0.09 -36.56
C GLU A 259 9.93 0.78 -35.18
N MET A 260 9.73 0.01 -34.10
CA MET A 260 9.57 0.50 -32.73
C MET A 260 8.37 1.45 -32.54
N ARG A 261 7.34 1.34 -33.39
CA ARG A 261 6.10 2.10 -33.26
C ARG A 261 5.06 1.32 -32.43
N LEU A 262 4.39 2.03 -31.54
CA LEU A 262 3.26 1.48 -30.79
C LEU A 262 2.03 1.43 -31.70
N ASP A 263 1.83 0.29 -32.35
CA ASP A 263 0.69 0.03 -33.22
C ASP A 263 -0.41 -0.77 -32.50
N ARG A 264 -1.63 -0.72 -33.05
CA ARG A 264 -2.79 -1.49 -32.57
C ARG A 264 -2.54 -2.99 -32.52
N THR A 265 -1.64 -3.52 -33.36
CA THR A 265 -1.29 -4.94 -33.37
C THR A 265 -0.54 -5.37 -32.11
N LEU A 266 0.31 -4.50 -31.57
CA LEU A 266 1.01 -4.75 -30.31
C LEU A 266 -0.01 -4.84 -29.18
N GLY A 267 -0.78 -3.77 -28.97
CA GLY A 267 -1.78 -3.69 -27.92
C GLY A 267 -2.87 -4.77 -28.02
N GLY A 268 -3.38 -5.01 -29.23
CA GLY A 268 -4.37 -6.06 -29.48
C GLY A 268 -3.86 -7.47 -29.16
N GLY A 269 -2.61 -7.78 -29.53
CA GLY A 269 -2.02 -9.09 -29.21
C GLY A 269 -1.75 -9.27 -27.72
N LEU A 270 -1.22 -8.25 -27.03
CA LEU A 270 -1.05 -8.27 -25.57
C LEU A 270 -2.39 -8.46 -24.84
N LEU A 271 -3.43 -7.77 -25.30
CA LEU A 271 -4.78 -7.90 -24.74
C LEU A 271 -5.37 -9.29 -25.00
N ALA A 272 -5.15 -9.87 -26.18
CA ALA A 272 -5.59 -11.23 -26.50
C ALA A 272 -4.89 -12.29 -25.64
N ILE A 273 -3.58 -12.17 -25.43
CA ILE A 273 -2.81 -13.04 -24.53
C ILE A 273 -3.35 -12.92 -23.09
N TYR A 274 -3.62 -11.70 -22.63
CA TYR A 274 -4.17 -11.46 -21.32
C TYR A 274 -5.59 -12.04 -21.13
N PHE A 275 -6.49 -11.87 -22.10
CA PHE A 275 -7.82 -12.47 -22.04
C PHE A 275 -7.76 -14.00 -22.10
N CYS A 276 -6.84 -14.57 -22.89
CA CYS A 276 -6.59 -16.01 -22.91
C CYS A 276 -6.12 -16.51 -21.53
N PHE A 277 -5.16 -15.81 -20.91
CA PHE A 277 -4.71 -16.09 -19.56
C PHE A 277 -5.87 -16.06 -18.55
N LEU A 278 -6.68 -15.01 -18.57
CA LEU A 278 -7.85 -14.89 -17.68
C LEU A 278 -8.86 -16.02 -17.90
N PHE A 279 -9.14 -16.36 -19.16
CA PHE A 279 -10.06 -17.43 -19.49
C PHE A 279 -9.56 -18.77 -18.95
N VAL A 280 -8.29 -19.12 -19.18
CA VAL A 280 -7.68 -20.35 -18.67
C VAL A 280 -7.71 -20.38 -17.14
N LYS A 281 -7.36 -19.27 -16.47
CA LYS A 281 -7.40 -19.17 -15.01
C LYS A 281 -8.80 -19.34 -14.44
N ILE A 282 -9.80 -18.71 -15.02
CA ILE A 282 -11.20 -18.84 -14.58
C ILE A 282 -11.72 -20.24 -14.87
N ALA A 283 -11.45 -20.80 -16.04
CA ALA A 283 -11.88 -22.14 -16.41
C ALA A 283 -11.29 -23.23 -15.49
N ARG A 284 -10.04 -23.05 -15.05
CA ARG A 284 -9.40 -23.88 -14.01
C ARG A 284 -10.12 -23.78 -12.67
N VAL A 285 -10.36 -22.56 -12.19
CA VAL A 285 -11.08 -22.31 -10.93
C VAL A 285 -12.47 -22.95 -10.92
N VAL A 286 -13.17 -22.90 -12.04
CA VAL A 286 -14.51 -23.49 -12.19
C VAL A 286 -14.45 -25.02 -12.33
N GLY A 287 -13.25 -25.62 -12.40
CA GLY A 287 -13.05 -27.07 -12.48
C GLY A 287 -13.23 -27.66 -13.88
N LEU A 288 -13.23 -26.84 -14.94
CA LEU A 288 -13.42 -27.31 -16.32
C LEU A 288 -12.16 -27.96 -16.91
N ILE A 289 -10.98 -27.70 -16.35
CA ILE A 289 -9.67 -28.08 -16.93
C ILE A 289 -8.91 -29.10 -16.03
N ASP A 290 -9.37 -29.36 -14.80
CA ASP A 290 -8.67 -30.23 -13.85
C ASP A 290 -8.67 -31.72 -14.22
N GLY A 291 -9.46 -32.15 -15.18
CA GLY A 291 -9.51 -33.55 -15.63
C GLY A 291 -8.33 -34.03 -16.49
N SER A 292 -7.49 -33.14 -17.03
CA SER A 292 -6.50 -33.54 -18.06
C SER A 292 -5.04 -33.61 -17.58
N MET A 293 -4.67 -32.98 -16.46
CA MET A 293 -3.25 -32.86 -16.07
C MET A 293 -2.86 -33.73 -14.86
N SER A 294 -3.83 -34.12 -14.03
CA SER A 294 -3.61 -35.14 -12.97
C SER A 294 -3.28 -36.51 -13.57
N ASN A 295 -4.02 -36.93 -14.62
CA ASN A 295 -3.81 -38.21 -15.29
C ASN A 295 -2.48 -38.31 -16.06
N LEU A 296 -1.87 -37.19 -16.45
CA LEU A 296 -0.62 -37.17 -17.22
C LEU A 296 0.64 -37.16 -16.32
N MET A 297 0.52 -36.68 -15.07
CA MET A 297 1.62 -36.73 -14.10
C MET A 297 1.66 -38.03 -13.30
N GLU A 298 0.57 -38.80 -13.28
CA GLU A 298 0.56 -40.15 -12.67
C GLU A 298 1.06 -41.24 -13.65
N THR A 299 1.24 -40.89 -14.94
CA THR A 299 1.73 -41.78 -16.01
C THR A 299 3.18 -41.50 -16.44
N LEU A 300 3.88 -40.57 -15.78
CA LEU A 300 5.31 -40.29 -15.93
C LEU A 300 6.05 -40.56 -14.62
#